data_AF-A0A967GUD0-F1
#
_entry.id   AF-A0A967GUD0-F1
#
_cell.length_a   1.000
_cell.length_b   1.000
_cell.length_c   1.000
_cell.angle_alpha   90.00
_cell.angle_beta   90.00
_cell.angle_gamma   90.00
#
_symmetry.space_group_name_H-M   'P 1'
#
loop_
_entity.id
_entity.type
_entity.pdbx_description
1 polymer ?
#
loop_
_entity_poly.entity_id
_entity_poly.type
_entity_poly.pdbx_seq_one_letter_code
_entity_poly.pdbx_strand_id
1 'polypeptide(L)'
;MRSKSVLLSIALATAVLAGCGTVKRVSKATSRIVSGGSKVPPESVWNSERTWKRVRDTPPTYIPYNYSGPFPEDGEWLTDERDGKRLFVPPGGTEGLPAGVLRSEAWKATRDD
;
A
#
# COMPACT_ATOMS: atom_id res chain seq x y z
N MET A 1 25.25 -44.12 -37.78
CA MET A 1 25.14 -44.92 -36.54
C MET A 1 23.72 -44.80 -36.01
N ARG A 2 23.03 -45.94 -35.86
CA ARG A 2 21.63 -46.09 -35.44
C ARG A 2 21.53 -46.23 -33.91
N SER A 3 20.37 -45.79 -33.42
CA SER A 3 19.60 -46.27 -32.25
C SER A 3 20.21 -46.24 -30.85
N LYS A 4 19.47 -45.62 -29.91
CA LYS A 4 18.90 -46.26 -28.69
C LYS A 4 17.57 -45.53 -28.37
N SER A 5 16.42 -46.19 -28.45
CA SER A 5 15.72 -46.94 -27.37
C SER A 5 14.82 -46.01 -26.52
N VAL A 6 13.60 -46.30 -26.07
CA VAL A 6 12.54 -47.32 -26.26
C VAL A 6 11.48 -46.96 -25.20
N LEU A 7 10.18 -46.92 -25.58
CA LEU A 7 8.96 -47.06 -24.74
C LEU A 7 8.70 -45.99 -23.64
N LEU A 8 7.48 -45.67 -23.18
CA LEU A 8 6.27 -46.46 -22.98
C LEU A 8 5.03 -45.53 -22.84
N SER A 9 3.88 -46.02 -23.28
CA SER A 9 2.54 -45.43 -23.33
C SER A 9 1.91 -45.13 -21.96
N ILE A 10 0.87 -44.27 -21.93
CA ILE A 10 -0.44 -44.51 -21.26
C ILE A 10 -1.45 -43.49 -21.82
N ALA A 11 -2.59 -44.01 -22.29
CA ALA A 11 -3.76 -43.26 -22.72
C ALA A 11 -4.68 -42.96 -21.53
N LEU A 12 -5.38 -41.83 -21.56
CA LEU A 12 -6.70 -41.73 -20.95
C LEU A 12 -7.56 -40.71 -21.70
N ALA A 13 -8.65 -41.19 -22.29
CA ALA A 13 -9.68 -40.41 -22.92
C ALA A 13 -10.74 -40.03 -21.87
N THR A 14 -11.21 -38.79 -21.89
CA THR A 14 -12.54 -38.43 -21.36
C THR A 14 -13.11 -37.25 -22.14
N ALA A 15 -14.17 -37.54 -22.88
CA ALA A 15 -15.02 -36.57 -23.57
C ALA A 15 -15.91 -35.82 -22.58
N VAL A 16 -16.08 -34.50 -22.72
CA VAL A 16 -17.19 -33.76 -22.08
C VAL A 16 -17.67 -32.60 -22.96
N LEU A 17 -18.89 -32.80 -23.47
CA LEU A 17 -19.99 -31.86 -23.74
C LEU A 17 -19.85 -30.77 -24.81
N ALA A 18 -20.73 -30.95 -25.81
CA ALA A 18 -21.34 -29.90 -26.59
C ALA A 18 -21.88 -28.76 -25.71
N GLY A 19 -21.60 -27.53 -26.13
CA GLY A 19 -22.16 -26.30 -25.58
C GLY A 19 -21.92 -25.15 -26.55
N CYS A 20 -22.69 -25.11 -27.63
CA CYS A 20 -22.76 -23.94 -28.51
C CYS A 20 -23.44 -22.78 -27.76
N GLY A 21 -22.82 -21.60 -27.83
CA GLY A 21 -23.49 -20.31 -27.66
C GLY A 21 -23.72 -19.87 -26.21
N THR A 22 -22.94 -18.89 -25.75
CA THR A 22 -23.34 -17.47 -25.77
C THR A 22 -22.24 -16.66 -25.09
N VAL A 23 -21.59 -15.81 -25.88
CA VAL A 23 -20.70 -14.76 -25.37
C VAL A 23 -21.56 -13.69 -24.70
N LYS A 24 -21.21 -13.29 -23.47
CA LYS A 24 -21.14 -11.90 -22.96
C LYS A 24 -21.52 -11.80 -21.47
N ARG A 25 -20.51 -11.82 -20.62
CA ARG A 25 -20.09 -10.69 -19.78
C ARG A 25 -18.99 -11.22 -18.87
N VAL A 26 -17.75 -11.01 -19.30
CA VAL A 26 -16.62 -11.10 -18.37
C VAL A 26 -16.83 -9.97 -17.38
N SER A 27 -17.37 -10.32 -16.21
CA SER A 27 -17.16 -9.55 -14.99
C SER A 27 -15.68 -9.23 -14.97
N LYS A 28 -15.34 -7.94 -15.01
CA LYS A 28 -13.98 -7.44 -14.90
C LYS A 28 -13.39 -8.07 -13.64
N ALA A 29 -12.69 -9.19 -13.83
CA ALA A 29 -11.76 -9.74 -12.89
C ALA A 29 -10.67 -8.68 -12.83
N THR A 30 -10.85 -7.70 -11.94
CA THR A 30 -9.71 -6.99 -11.40
C THR A 30 -8.89 -8.08 -10.73
N SER A 31 -7.92 -8.53 -11.50
CA SER A 31 -6.68 -9.10 -11.03
C SER A 31 -6.32 -8.38 -9.73
N ARG A 32 -6.57 -9.05 -8.60
CA ARG A 32 -5.73 -8.83 -7.43
C ARG A 32 -4.39 -9.37 -7.85
N ILE A 33 -3.62 -8.51 -8.52
CA ILE A 33 -2.17 -8.62 -8.52
C ILE A 33 -1.85 -8.59 -7.03
N VAL A 34 -1.60 -9.76 -6.46
CA VAL A 34 -0.91 -9.89 -5.18
C VAL A 34 0.51 -9.44 -5.48
N SER A 35 0.67 -8.12 -5.57
CA SER A 35 1.96 -7.47 -5.49
C SER A 35 2.34 -7.64 -4.03
N GLY A 36 3.43 -8.36 -3.76
CA GLY A 36 4.03 -8.46 -2.43
C GLY A 36 4.63 -7.11 -2.02
N GLY A 37 3.78 -6.09 -1.89
CA GLY A 37 4.10 -4.82 -1.26
C GLY A 37 3.77 -4.91 0.22
N SER A 38 4.69 -4.48 1.07
CA SER A 38 4.46 -4.35 2.50
C SER A 38 3.08 -3.72 2.74
N LYS A 39 2.23 -4.46 3.45
CA LYS A 39 0.87 -4.03 3.70
C LYS A 39 0.92 -2.78 4.57
N VAL A 40 0.58 -1.63 4.01
CA VAL A 40 0.48 -0.39 4.77
C VAL A 40 -0.52 -0.60 5.91
N PRO A 41 -0.12 -0.41 7.18
CA PRO A 41 -1.04 -0.56 8.30
C PRO A 41 -2.16 0.48 8.19
N PRO A 42 -3.39 0.13 8.61
CA PRO A 42 -4.48 1.10 8.62
C PRO A 42 -4.16 2.27 9.56
N GLU A 43 -4.74 3.45 9.30
CA GLU A 43 -4.52 4.66 10.11
C GLU A 43 -4.79 4.45 11.60
N SER A 44 -5.80 3.66 11.94
CA SER A 44 -6.12 3.32 13.33
C SER A 44 -5.00 2.60 14.08
N VAL A 45 -4.00 2.07 13.36
CA VAL A 45 -2.85 1.37 13.93
C VAL A 45 -1.65 2.30 14.06
N TRP A 46 -1.22 2.97 12.98
CA TRP A 46 -0.02 3.82 13.02
C TRP A 46 -0.26 5.20 13.64
N ASN A 47 -1.51 5.67 13.67
CA ASN A 47 -1.93 6.95 14.26
C ASN A 47 -2.87 6.75 15.46
N SER A 48 -2.67 5.70 16.26
CA SER A 48 -3.54 5.37 17.40
C SER A 48 -3.65 6.51 18.40
N GLU A 49 -2.52 7.17 18.68
CA GLU A 49 -2.42 8.29 19.63
C GLU A 49 -2.93 9.62 19.07
N ARG A 50 -3.40 9.63 17.81
CA ARG A 50 -3.89 10.84 17.12
C ARG A 50 -2.87 11.99 17.13
N THR A 51 -1.58 11.67 17.12
CA THR A 51 -0.49 12.64 16.93
C THR A 51 -0.70 13.44 15.65
N TRP A 52 -1.27 12.78 14.64
CA TRP A 52 -1.46 13.32 13.29
C TRP A 52 -2.94 13.58 13.00
N LYS A 53 -3.22 14.74 12.41
CA LYS A 53 -4.54 15.14 11.90
C LYS A 53 -4.50 15.18 10.38
N ARG A 54 -5.40 14.41 9.74
CA ARG A 54 -5.56 14.45 8.28
C ARG A 54 -6.16 15.79 7.84
N VAL A 55 -5.58 16.37 6.80
CA VAL A 55 -6.01 17.65 6.19
C VAL A 55 -6.26 17.57 4.69
N ARG A 56 -5.79 16.50 4.02
CA ARG A 56 -6.13 16.17 2.63
C ARG A 56 -6.21 14.66 2.47
N ASP A 57 -7.05 14.18 1.55
CA ASP A 57 -7.25 12.75 1.27
C ASP A 57 -6.42 12.22 0.10
N THR A 58 -5.96 13.08 -0.83
CA THR A 58 -5.26 12.64 -2.04
C THR A 58 -4.13 13.59 -2.45
N PRO A 59 -2.85 13.23 -2.24
CA PRO A 59 -2.42 12.13 -1.37
C PRO A 59 -2.82 12.40 0.09
N PRO A 60 -3.02 11.35 0.93
CA PRO A 60 -3.30 11.52 2.35
C PRO A 60 -2.24 12.41 3.01
N THR A 61 -2.64 13.57 3.51
CA THR A 61 -1.71 14.57 4.06
C THR A 61 -2.09 14.87 5.50
N TYR A 62 -1.10 14.86 6.38
CA TYR A 62 -1.26 14.99 7.81
C TYR A 62 -0.35 16.09 8.36
N ILE A 63 -0.88 16.80 9.35
CA ILE A 63 -0.15 17.76 10.18
C ILE A 63 -0.27 17.34 11.65
N PRO A 64 0.60 17.79 12.57
CA PRO A 64 0.44 17.49 13.98
C PRO A 64 -0.91 18.02 14.49
N TYR A 65 -1.56 17.27 15.38
CA TYR A 65 -2.90 17.62 15.88
C TYR A 65 -2.97 19.00 16.56
N ASN A 66 -1.91 19.37 17.29
CA ASN A 66 -1.79 20.67 17.98
C ASN A 66 -1.16 21.78 17.11
N TYR A 67 -1.00 21.55 15.80
CA TYR A 67 -0.47 22.58 14.92
C TYR A 67 -1.52 23.67 14.68
N SER A 68 -1.20 24.91 15.05
CA SER A 68 -2.09 26.08 14.97
C SER A 68 -1.73 27.07 13.85
N GLY A 69 -0.68 26.79 13.07
CA GLY A 69 -0.25 27.64 11.97
C GLY A 69 -1.11 27.51 10.71
N PRO A 70 -0.87 28.37 9.71
CA PRO A 70 -1.44 28.19 8.37
C PRO A 70 -0.99 26.86 7.77
N PHE A 71 -1.72 26.34 6.77
CA PHE A 71 -1.29 25.11 6.10
C PHE A 71 0.15 25.27 5.60
N PRO A 72 1.07 24.35 5.95
CA PRO A 72 2.48 24.50 5.62
C PRO A 72 2.70 24.28 4.13
N GLU A 73 3.22 25.28 3.44
CA GLU A 73 3.67 25.15 2.04
C GLU A 73 5.10 24.59 2.01
N ASP A 74 5.94 25.05 2.95
CA ASP A 74 7.35 24.69 3.07
C ASP A 74 7.64 24.00 4.42
N GLY A 75 8.70 23.18 4.43
CA GLY A 75 9.24 22.54 5.63
C GLY A 75 9.54 21.06 5.45
N GLU A 76 9.75 20.36 6.57
CA GLU A 76 10.10 18.94 6.55
C GLU A 76 8.83 18.09 6.34
N TRP A 77 8.81 17.35 5.23
CA TRP A 77 7.74 16.43 4.87
C TRP A 77 8.30 15.02 4.73
N LEU A 78 7.77 14.08 5.50
CA LEU A 78 8.05 12.66 5.32
C LEU A 78 6.95 12.06 4.46
N THR A 79 7.36 11.40 3.37
CA THR A 79 6.44 10.75 2.44
C THR A 79 6.64 9.25 2.51
N ASP A 80 5.56 8.50 2.69
CA ASP A 80 5.55 7.05 2.62
C ASP A 80 5.54 6.61 1.15
N GLU A 81 6.52 5.82 0.74
CA GLU A 81 6.64 5.33 -0.63
C GLU A 81 5.57 4.29 -1.00
N ARG A 82 4.93 3.67 -0.01
CA ARG A 82 3.94 2.59 -0.20
C ARG A 82 2.56 3.11 -0.60
N ASP A 83 2.10 4.21 0.01
CA ASP A 83 0.77 4.82 -0.23
C ASP A 83 0.79 6.32 -0.55
N GLY A 84 1.96 6.94 -0.57
CA GLY A 84 2.12 8.37 -0.82
C GLY A 84 1.66 9.25 0.35
N LYS A 85 1.39 8.71 1.55
CA LYS A 85 0.99 9.55 2.69
C LYS A 85 2.09 10.54 3.04
N ARG A 86 1.71 11.75 3.41
CA ARG A 86 2.62 12.85 3.74
C ARG A 86 2.40 13.31 5.17
N LEU A 87 3.45 13.39 5.98
CA LEU A 87 3.39 13.92 7.35
C LEU A 87 4.33 15.13 7.48
N PHE A 88 3.80 16.23 8.01
CA PHE A 88 4.53 17.47 8.20
C PHE A 88 5.22 17.53 9.57
N VAL A 89 6.52 17.81 9.61
CA VAL A 89 7.24 18.10 10.86
C VAL A 89 7.50 19.60 10.94
N PRO A 90 6.81 20.35 11.83
CA PRO A 90 7.06 21.77 11.99
C PRO A 90 8.47 22.03 12.54
N PRO A 91 9.16 23.07 12.04
CA PRO A 91 10.42 23.49 12.62
C PRO A 91 10.20 23.91 14.08
N GLY A 92 10.96 23.32 14.99
CA GLY A 92 10.81 23.53 16.44
C GLY A 92 9.71 22.68 17.11
N GLY A 93 8.82 22.05 16.34
CA GLY A 93 7.75 21.18 16.83
C GLY A 93 6.43 21.93 17.06
N THR A 94 5.58 21.39 17.93
CA THR A 94 4.32 22.01 18.36
C THR A 94 4.26 22.07 19.89
N GLU A 95 3.22 22.72 20.42
CA GLU A 95 2.94 22.70 21.86
C GLU A 95 2.89 21.25 22.38
N GLY A 96 3.72 20.96 23.38
CA GLY A 96 3.85 19.65 24.00
C GLY A 96 4.61 18.58 23.20
N LEU A 97 4.97 18.82 21.93
CA LEU A 97 5.63 17.84 21.07
C LEU A 97 6.84 18.46 20.36
N PRO A 98 8.08 18.21 20.83
CA PRO A 98 9.26 18.75 20.19
C PRO A 98 9.48 18.13 18.80
N ALA A 99 10.13 18.86 17.89
CA ALA A 99 10.35 18.43 16.51
C ALA A 99 11.00 17.04 16.40
N GLY A 100 11.92 16.69 17.30
CA GLY A 100 12.56 15.38 17.32
C GLY A 100 11.58 14.23 17.53
N VAL A 101 10.60 14.40 18.43
CA VAL A 101 9.55 13.41 18.67
C VAL A 101 8.65 13.28 17.45
N LEU A 102 8.20 14.40 16.89
CA LEU A 102 7.37 14.40 15.67
C LEU A 102 8.08 13.73 14.50
N ARG A 103 9.38 13.96 14.34
CA ARG A 103 10.19 13.30 13.31
C ARG A 103 10.26 11.80 13.54
N SER A 104 10.49 11.34 14.76
CA SER A 104 10.50 9.90 15.09
C SER A 104 9.15 9.24 14.83
N GLU A 105 8.05 9.90 15.19
CA GLU A 105 6.69 9.38 14.93
C GLU A 105 6.36 9.37 13.43
N ALA A 106 6.72 10.42 12.70
CA ALA A 106 6.57 10.47 11.24
C ALA A 106 7.41 9.39 10.56
N TRP A 107 8.63 9.14 11.05
CA TRP A 107 9.47 8.06 10.54
C TRP A 107 8.71 6.75 10.69
N LYS A 108 8.32 6.35 11.92
CA LYS A 108 7.63 5.08 12.20
C LYS A 108 6.40 4.89 11.32
N ALA A 109 5.65 5.97 11.07
CA ALA A 109 4.46 5.94 10.23
C ALA A 109 4.76 5.72 8.73
N THR A 110 5.95 6.08 8.25
CA THR A 110 6.30 6.10 6.82
C THR A 110 7.17 4.95 6.34
N ARG A 111 7.76 4.13 7.22
CA ARG A 111 8.51 2.97 6.77
C ARG A 111 8.10 1.66 7.45
N ASP A 112 8.62 0.56 6.91
CA ASP A 112 8.51 -0.78 7.48
C ASP A 112 9.71 -1.00 8.41
N ASP A 113 9.46 -1.07 9.72
CA ASP A 113 10.44 -1.58 10.69
C ASP A 113 10.35 -3.12 10.78
#